data_AF-A0A4Y8ILE6-F1
#
_entry.id   AF-A0A4Y8ILE6-F1
#
_cell.length_a   1.000
_cell.length_b   1.000
_cell.length_c   1.000
_cell.angle_alpha   90.00
_cell.angle_beta   90.00
_cell.angle_gamma   90.00
#
_symmetry.space_group_name_H-M   'P 1'
#
loop_
_entity.id
_entity.type
_entity.pdbx_description
1 polymer ?
#
loop_
_entity_poly.entity_id
_entity_poly.type
_entity_poly.pdbx_seq_one_letter_code
_entity_poly.pdbx_strand_id
1 'polypeptide(L)' 'MKKQVTSYVLIRYQFPKRVAIKAKKEVPYEIKLAARLVLDELVFKWNKDALEEQINQAIDQKDYQAFDTLSKKYTKYLK' A
#
# COMPACT_ATOMS: atom_id res chain seq x y z
N MET A 1 46.39 -40.48 4.25
CA MET A 1 45.39 -39.39 4.35
C MET A 1 45.07 -39.14 5.82
N LYS A 2 45.42 -37.97 6.36
CA LYS A 2 45.11 -37.64 7.77
C LYS A 2 43.60 -37.37 7.90
N LYS A 3 42.90 -38.13 8.76
CA LYS A 3 41.49 -37.88 9.07
C LYS A 3 41.36 -36.55 9.82
N GLN A 4 40.58 -35.63 9.26
CA GLN A 4 40.23 -34.38 9.91
C GLN A 4 38.95 -34.60 10.72
N VAL A 5 38.98 -34.31 12.02
CA VAL A 5 37.81 -34.40 12.90
C VAL A 5 37.29 -32.98 13.13
N THR A 6 36.07 -32.71 12.69
CA THR A 6 35.40 -31.41 12.88
C THR A 6 34.47 -31.51 14.07
N SER A 7 34.80 -30.82 15.17
CA SER A 7 33.92 -30.73 16.34
C SER A 7 33.14 -29.42 16.31
N TYR A 8 31.81 -29.51 16.38
CA TYR A 8 30.93 -28.35 16.54
C TYR A 8 30.61 -28.14 18.02
N VAL A 9 30.87 -26.95 18.53
CA VAL A 9 30.53 -26.55 19.91
C VAL A 9 29.40 -25.53 19.84
N LEU A 10 28.30 -25.81 20.54
CA LEU A 10 27.20 -24.86 20.69
C LEU A 10 27.60 -23.80 21.71
N ILE A 11 27.96 -22.61 21.21
CA ILE A 11 28.25 -21.45 22.06
C ILE A 11 26.92 -20.81 22.43
N ARG A 12 26.62 -20.68 23.73
CA ARG A 12 25.49 -19.87 24.18
C ARG A 12 25.83 -18.41 23.93
N TYR A 13 25.06 -17.74 23.06
CA TYR A 13 25.15 -16.30 22.87
C TYR A 13 25.02 -15.61 24.23
N GLN A 14 26.12 -15.05 24.74
CA GLN A 14 26.11 -14.15 25.88
C GLN A 14 25.55 -12.81 25.41
N PHE A 15 24.23 -12.72 25.29
CA PHE A 15 23.58 -11.42 25.15
C PHE A 15 23.96 -10.57 26.37
N PRO A 16 24.45 -9.32 26.20
CA PRO A 16 24.64 -8.43 27.34
C PRO A 16 23.32 -8.32 28.08
N LYS A 17 23.37 -8.53 29.41
CA LYS A 17 22.25 -8.79 30.34
C LYS A 17 21.09 -7.77 30.37
N ARG A 18 21.03 -6.77 29.46
CA ARG A 18 20.07 -5.66 29.51
C ARG A 18 19.70 -5.05 28.14
N VAL A 19 19.60 -5.82 27.08
CA VAL A 19 18.83 -5.35 25.91
C VAL A 19 17.47 -6.03 25.95
N ALA A 20 16.55 -5.45 26.73
CA ALA A 20 15.16 -5.85 26.67
C ALA A 20 14.67 -5.59 25.23
N ILE A 21 14.42 -6.67 24.49
CA ILE A 21 13.78 -6.57 23.18
C ILE A 21 12.38 -6.03 23.44
N LYS A 22 12.20 -4.72 23.27
CA LYS A 22 10.87 -4.10 23.31
C LYS A 22 10.14 -4.60 22.07
N ALA A 23 9.23 -5.55 22.23
CA ALA A 23 8.29 -5.90 21.18
C ALA A 23 7.63 -4.59 20.72
N LYS A 24 7.84 -4.22 19.44
CA LYS A 24 7.08 -3.10 18.86
C LYS A 24 5.61 -3.47 19.03
N LYS A 25 4.83 -2.58 19.66
CA LYS A 25 3.37 -2.68 19.62
C LYS A 25 2.98 -2.42 18.17
N GLU A 26 2.92 -3.47 17.37
CA GLU A 26 2.37 -3.37 16.05
C GLU A 26 0.88 -3.04 16.18
N VAL A 27 0.42 -2.14 15.32
CA VAL A 27 -1.00 -1.87 15.18
C VAL A 27 -1.70 -3.20 14.85
N PRO A 28 -2.76 -3.57 15.57
CA PRO A 28 -3.57 -4.75 15.27
C PRO A 28 -3.93 -4.79 13.78
N TYR A 29 -3.90 -5.99 13.20
CA TYR A 29 -4.13 -6.18 11.77
C TYR A 29 -5.49 -5.62 11.34
N GLU A 30 -6.50 -5.73 12.19
CA GLU A 30 -7.86 -5.25 12.00
C GLU A 30 -7.89 -3.73 11.78
N ILE A 31 -7.10 -2.98 12.56
CA ILE A 31 -7.02 -1.53 12.43
C ILE A 31 -6.31 -1.15 11.12
N LYS A 32 -5.23 -1.87 10.76
CA LYS A 32 -4.54 -1.66 9.48
C LYS A 32 -5.48 -1.94 8.29
N LEU A 33 -6.26 -3.02 8.37
CA LEU A 33 -7.21 -3.42 7.34
C LEU A 33 -8.34 -2.40 7.20
N ALA A 34 -8.96 -1.99 8.32
CA ALA A 34 -10.02 -1.00 8.32
C ALA A 34 -9.55 0.33 7.73
N ALA A 35 -8.38 0.82 8.16
CA ALA A 35 -7.81 2.05 7.62
C ALA A 35 -7.57 1.96 6.10
N ARG A 36 -7.09 0.81 5.62
CA ARG A 36 -6.88 0.58 4.18
C ARG A 36 -8.18 0.61 3.39
N LEU A 37 -9.22 -0.11 3.85
CA LEU A 37 -10.51 -0.15 3.17
C LEU A 37 -11.15 1.25 3.11
N VAL A 38 -11.10 2.00 4.20
CA VAL A 38 -11.60 3.39 4.25
C VAL A 38 -10.84 4.28 3.27
N LEU A 39 -9.50 4.17 3.25
CA LEU A 39 -8.70 4.95 2.31
C LEU A 39 -8.99 4.58 0.86
N ASP A 40 -9.12 3.29 0.56
CA ASP A 40 -9.44 2.79 -0.78
C ASP A 40 -10.80 3.35 -1.26
N GLU A 41 -11.81 3.37 -0.40
CA GLU A 41 -13.13 3.95 -0.71
C GLU A 41 -13.07 5.47 -0.94
N LEU A 42 -12.37 6.20 -0.06
CA LEU A 42 -12.22 7.65 -0.18
C LEU A 42 -11.48 8.04 -1.47
N VAL A 43 -10.39 7.34 -1.78
CA VAL A 43 -9.60 7.57 -3.00
C VAL A 43 -10.41 7.22 -4.23
N PHE A 44 -11.16 6.12 -4.21
CA PHE A 44 -12.06 5.75 -5.30
C PHE A 44 -13.08 6.86 -5.59
N LYS A 45 -13.76 7.35 -4.55
CA LYS A 45 -14.74 8.42 -4.68
C LYS A 45 -14.12 9.72 -5.18
N TRP A 46 -13.02 10.15 -4.57
CA TRP A 46 -12.33 11.38 -4.98
C TRP A 46 -11.87 11.33 -6.44
N ASN A 47 -11.30 10.20 -6.89
CA ASN A 47 -10.88 10.06 -8.28
C ASN A 47 -12.06 10.11 -9.25
N LYS A 48 -13.20 9.51 -8.88
CA LYS A 48 -14.42 9.54 -9.69
C LYS A 48 -14.94 10.97 -9.81
N ASP A 49 -15.09 11.66 -8.69
CA ASP A 49 -15.60 13.04 -8.62
C ASP A 49 -14.67 14.00 -9.39
N ALA A 50 -13.35 13.86 -9.25
CA ALA A 50 -12.37 14.67 -9.96
C ALA A 50 -12.39 14.45 -11.48
N LEU A 51 -12.64 13.22 -11.94
CA LEU A 51 -12.80 12.93 -13.37
C LEU A 51 -14.10 13.51 -13.92
N GLU A 52 -15.19 13.42 -13.16
CA GLU A 52 -16.48 14.00 -13.54
C GLU A 52 -16.37 15.53 -13.66
N GLU A 53 -15.69 16.19 -12.73
CA GLU A 53 -15.43 17.63 -12.79
C GLU A 53 -14.61 18.01 -14.03
N GLN A 54 -13.55 17.26 -14.34
CA GLN A 54 -12.73 17.50 -15.54
C GLN A 54 -13.52 17.29 -16.84
N ILE A 55 -14.41 16.30 -16.87
CA ILE A 55 -15.30 16.06 -18.02
C ILE A 55 -16.25 17.26 -18.20
N ASN A 56 -16.86 17.76 -17.12
CA ASN A 56 -17.74 18.92 -17.17
C ASN A 56 -16.99 20.17 -17.64
N GLN A 57 -15.78 20.41 -17.15
CA GLN A 57 -14.94 21.50 -17.62
C GLN A 57 -14.58 21.39 -19.11
N ALA A 58 -14.30 20.17 -19.60
CA ALA A 58 -14.04 19.94 -21.03
C ALA A 58 -15.28 20.21 -21.89
N ILE A 59 -16.49 19.88 -21.39
CA ILE A 59 -17.76 20.21 -22.05
C ILE A 59 -17.93 21.74 -22.13
N ASP A 60 -17.71 22.45 -21.03
CA ASP A 60 -17.83 23.91 -20.96
C ASP A 60 -16.88 24.60 -21.94
N GLN A 61 -15.66 24.07 -22.09
CA GLN A 61 -14.63 24.58 -23.00
C GLN A 61 -14.81 24.10 -24.45
N LYS A 62 -15.79 23.23 -24.73
CA LYS A 62 -16.02 22.56 -26.02
C LYS A 62 -14.78 21.80 -26.54
N ASP A 63 -13.97 21.28 -25.63
CA ASP A 63 -12.80 20.45 -25.97
C ASP A 63 -13.22 18.98 -26.11
N TYR A 64 -13.49 18.60 -27.37
CA TYR A 64 -13.90 17.25 -27.73
C TYR A 64 -12.79 16.20 -27.52
N GLN A 65 -11.51 16.58 -27.60
CA GLN A 65 -10.40 15.63 -27.40
C GLN A 65 -10.23 15.32 -25.91
N ALA A 66 -10.25 16.35 -25.07
CA ALA A 66 -10.23 16.18 -23.62
C ALA A 66 -11.43 15.36 -23.15
N PHE A 67 -12.63 15.65 -23.67
CA PHE A 67 -13.84 14.90 -23.33
C PHE A 67 -13.74 13.40 -23.67
N ASP A 68 -13.32 13.02 -24.88
CA ASP A 68 -13.22 11.61 -25.29
C ASP A 68 -12.20 10.84 -24.44
N THR A 69 -11.04 11.46 -24.17
CA THR A 69 -9.99 10.82 -23.36
C THR A 69 -10.40 10.64 -21.89
N LEU A 70 -11.05 11.64 -21.30
CA LEU A 70 -11.55 11.59 -19.93
C LEU A 70 -12.73 10.62 -19.78
N SER A 71 -13.64 10.59 -20.76
CA SER A 71 -14.77 9.66 -20.79
C SER A 71 -14.32 8.20 -20.80
N LYS A 72 -13.30 7.87 -21.61
CA LYS A 72 -12.69 6.52 -21.63
C LYS A 72 -12.07 6.13 -20.29
N LYS A 73 -11.49 7.09 -19.56
CA LYS A 73 -10.95 6.85 -18.22
C LYS A 73 -12.09 6.64 -17.21
N TYR A 74 -13.16 7.41 -17.32
CA TYR A 74 -14.34 7.32 -16.46
C TYR A 74 -15.07 5.98 -16.61
N THR A 75 -15.06 5.35 -17.80
CA THR A 75 -15.66 4.02 -18.02
C THR A 75 -15.15 2.95 -17.04
N LYS A 76 -13.91 3.09 -16.54
CA LYS A 76 -13.32 2.15 -15.57
C LYS A 76 -14.04 2.15 -14.20
N TYR A 77 -14.80 3.20 -13.90
CA TYR A 77 -15.54 3.37 -12.65
C TYR A 77 -17.02 2.92 -12.77
N LEU A 78 -17.47 2.55 -13.98
CA LEU A 78 -18.85 2.15 -14.27
C LEU A 78 -19.04 0.61 -14.35
N LYS A 79 -17.97 -0.15 -14.11
CA LYS A 79 -17.92 -1.61 -14.26
C LYS A 79 -17.63 -2.28 -12.92
#